data_AF-A0AA88UDH3-F1
#
_entry.id   AF-A0AA88UDH3-F1
#
_cell.length_a   1.000
_cell.length_b   1.000
_cell.length_c   1.000
_cell.angle_alpha   90.00
_cell.angle_beta   90.00
_cell.angle_gamma   90.00
#
_symmetry.space_group_name_H-M   'P 1'
#
loop_
_entity.id
_entity.type
_entity.pdbx_description
1 polymer ?
#
loop_
_entity_poly.entity_id
_entity_poly.type
_entity_poly.pdbx_seq_one_letter_code
_entity_poly.pdbx_strand_id
1 'polypeptide(L)'
;MALQLFSCTFLLILLLPLLSLAKEDKAKGEKHSSPFEFLEHLQGCHKGEKVKGLNELKKYLEKFGYLNYPHSKNQTHAKDDDFDDLLEAAMKTYQLNYHLKPTGTLDAQTVSKMMMPRCGCADIVNGTNYMGRSRKGHRSPPGSFRTVSHYAFFGGNPRWPASKYHLTYGFLPGTNPNAMSPVARAFDAWASATHFSFSRSQDVASADIKIGFHSRDHGDGNPFDGPSGILAHAWAPQDGRFHYDADERWSVGPAPVAGEFDLQTVALHEIGHLLGLGHSEVVGAIMWSAIAPGSTKGLHEDDIQGIKHIEESQKGQTVKGLHQFKLYLKKFGRADDDEFDELLESALKQYQANYHLKATGKLDSATIKEMMLPRCGVADVVKGKNSIPTHKKRKLGIHTVSHYTFTNGMPKWDASKRRLTYRFKSAVQVVGLDDLRSACASAFKRWQDVSVFTFEEAPEGSAEADIEIGFYRGDHGDGSNFDGKFGTLAHAFPPENGHFHYDADESWSVNPQGDTEADLESVAVHEIGHLLGLGHSLDQSAIMFKGIPYGAIKRDLQPDDIQGIQALYS
;
A
#
# COMPACT_ATOMS: atom_id res chain seq x y z
N MET A 1 -83.98 -5.84 -41.92
CA MET A 1 -82.94 -6.47 -41.07
C MET A 1 -81.68 -5.62 -41.22
N ALA A 2 -81.29 -4.93 -40.14
CA ALA A 2 -79.94 -4.47 -39.71
C ALA A 2 -78.85 -4.18 -40.80
N LEU A 3 -78.07 -3.08 -40.80
CA LEU A 3 -77.37 -2.41 -39.69
C LEU A 3 -76.83 -0.99 -40.09
N GLN A 4 -77.06 0.00 -39.20
CA GLN A 4 -76.41 1.30 -38.83
C GLN A 4 -75.27 1.90 -39.73
N LEU A 5 -75.20 3.15 -40.22
CA LEU A 5 -75.43 4.56 -39.77
C LEU A 5 -74.49 5.09 -38.64
N PHE A 6 -73.48 5.93 -38.95
CA PHE A 6 -73.53 7.41 -38.82
C PHE A 6 -72.17 8.07 -39.16
N SER A 7 -72.25 9.16 -39.95
CA SER A 7 -71.20 10.11 -40.29
C SER A 7 -71.17 11.24 -39.25
N CYS A 8 -70.00 11.63 -38.76
CA CYS A 8 -69.84 12.86 -37.96
C CYS A 8 -68.56 13.64 -38.33
N THR A 9 -68.84 14.89 -38.66
CA THR A 9 -68.00 16.07 -38.90
C THR A 9 -66.99 16.37 -37.79
N PHE A 10 -65.81 16.92 -38.15
CA PHE A 10 -65.06 17.78 -37.23
C PHE A 10 -64.53 19.04 -37.93
N LEU A 11 -64.62 20.14 -37.17
CA LEU A 11 -64.68 21.54 -37.57
C LEU A 11 -63.28 22.19 -37.60
N LEU A 12 -63.07 23.10 -38.56
CA LEU A 12 -61.96 24.07 -38.61
C LEU A 12 -61.94 24.98 -37.37
N ILE A 13 -60.78 25.19 -36.75
CA ILE A 13 -60.49 26.38 -35.93
C ILE A 13 -59.11 26.93 -36.32
N LEU A 14 -59.11 28.24 -36.61
CA LEU A 14 -58.04 29.06 -37.17
C LEU A 14 -56.83 29.22 -36.22
N LEU A 15 -55.63 29.20 -36.82
CA LEU A 15 -54.41 29.80 -36.29
C LEU A 15 -54.20 31.18 -36.95
N LEU A 16 -54.36 32.25 -36.17
CA LEU A 16 -53.82 33.58 -36.49
C LEU A 16 -53.15 34.17 -35.22
N PRO A 17 -52.00 34.86 -35.35
CA PRO A 17 -51.18 35.28 -34.23
C PRO A 17 -51.65 36.65 -33.69
N LEU A 18 -51.77 36.76 -32.37
CA LEU A 18 -51.87 38.06 -31.69
C LEU A 18 -50.52 38.36 -31.04
N LEU A 19 -49.86 39.38 -31.58
CA LEU A 19 -48.72 40.07 -30.98
C LEU A 19 -49.07 40.49 -29.54
N SER A 20 -48.34 39.95 -28.57
CA SER A 20 -48.15 40.59 -27.27
C SER A 20 -46.68 40.99 -27.19
N LEU A 21 -46.49 42.30 -27.04
CA LEU A 21 -45.23 43.00 -26.93
C LEU A 21 -44.56 42.63 -25.59
N ALA A 22 -43.77 41.55 -25.58
CA ALA A 22 -42.89 41.25 -24.46
C ALA A 22 -41.70 42.21 -24.52
N LYS A 23 -41.70 43.14 -23.55
CA LYS A 23 -40.64 44.09 -23.26
C LYS A 23 -39.32 43.32 -23.12
N GLU A 24 -38.34 43.71 -23.93
CA GLU A 24 -36.96 43.24 -23.86
C GLU A 24 -36.35 43.76 -22.55
N ASP A 25 -36.59 43.05 -21.45
CA ASP A 25 -35.78 43.23 -20.25
C ASP A 25 -34.40 42.68 -20.57
N LYS A 26 -33.51 43.59 -20.98
CA LYS A 26 -32.07 43.39 -20.86
C LYS A 26 -31.82 42.93 -19.43
N ALA A 27 -31.60 41.63 -19.25
CA ALA A 27 -31.03 41.08 -18.04
C ALA A 27 -29.73 41.86 -17.79
N LYS A 28 -29.80 42.80 -16.85
CA LYS A 28 -28.61 43.34 -16.19
C LYS A 28 -27.88 42.10 -15.70
N GLY A 29 -26.69 41.84 -16.23
CA GLY A 29 -25.84 40.79 -15.72
C GLY A 29 -25.74 40.98 -14.22
N GLU A 30 -26.34 40.07 -13.46
CA GLU A 30 -26.12 39.99 -12.02
C GLU A 30 -24.62 39.77 -11.87
N LYS A 31 -23.94 40.82 -11.39
CA LYS A 31 -22.56 40.72 -10.97
C LYS A 31 -22.61 39.86 -9.70
N HIS A 32 -22.60 38.55 -9.86
CA HIS A 32 -22.57 37.62 -8.73
C HIS A 32 -21.28 37.91 -7.97
N SER A 33 -21.40 38.61 -6.83
CA SER A 33 -20.28 38.87 -5.93
C SER A 33 -19.82 37.54 -5.38
N SER A 34 -18.51 37.27 -5.45
CA SER A 34 -17.92 36.11 -4.76
C SER A 34 -18.35 36.13 -3.29
N PRO A 35 -18.65 34.97 -2.67
CA PRO A 35 -18.92 34.88 -1.24
C PRO A 35 -17.76 35.42 -0.39
N PHE A 36 -16.57 35.59 -1.00
CA PHE A 36 -15.36 36.08 -0.39
C PHE A 36 -15.01 37.53 -0.72
N GLU A 37 -15.88 38.32 -1.38
CA GLU A 37 -15.64 39.76 -1.64
C GLU A 37 -15.42 40.54 -0.33
N PHE A 38 -15.93 40.03 0.81
CA PHE A 38 -15.66 40.58 2.13
C PHE A 38 -14.16 40.55 2.52
N LEU A 39 -13.31 39.73 1.89
CA LEU A 39 -11.88 39.73 2.18
C LEU A 39 -11.15 40.94 1.61
N GLU A 40 -11.67 41.56 0.54
CA GLU A 40 -11.03 42.71 -0.11
C GLU A 40 -10.94 43.92 0.84
N HIS A 41 -11.98 44.16 1.64
CA HIS A 41 -11.99 45.26 2.60
C HIS A 41 -11.16 44.98 3.87
N LEU A 42 -10.74 43.73 4.08
CA LEU A 42 -9.86 43.33 5.17
C LEU A 42 -8.38 43.36 4.75
N GLN A 43 -8.08 43.64 3.48
CA GLN A 43 -6.71 43.64 2.98
C GLN A 43 -5.83 44.64 3.75
N GLY A 44 -4.70 44.15 4.28
CA GLY A 44 -3.76 44.91 5.10
C GLY A 44 -4.03 44.84 6.61
N CYS A 45 -5.14 44.23 7.04
CA CYS A 45 -5.45 44.05 8.46
C CYS A 45 -4.34 43.25 9.17
N HIS A 46 -4.02 43.67 10.39
CA HIS A 46 -2.98 43.05 11.20
C HIS A 46 -3.31 43.08 12.70
N LYS A 47 -2.52 42.35 13.48
CA LYS A 47 -2.72 42.20 14.92
C LYS A 47 -2.83 43.56 15.64
N GLY A 48 -3.84 43.66 16.51
CA GLY A 48 -4.14 44.84 17.31
C GLY A 48 -5.22 45.74 16.72
N GLU A 49 -5.65 45.48 15.49
CA GLU A 49 -6.74 46.22 14.85
C GLU A 49 -8.11 45.59 15.13
N LYS A 50 -9.15 46.41 15.12
CA LYS A 50 -10.56 46.00 15.18
C LYS A 50 -11.27 46.45 13.91
N VAL A 51 -11.58 45.51 13.02
CA VAL A 51 -12.13 45.80 11.69
C VAL A 51 -13.35 44.94 11.45
N LYS A 52 -14.48 45.59 11.15
CA LYS A 52 -15.75 44.91 10.89
C LYS A 52 -15.58 43.88 9.77
N GLY A 53 -15.94 42.63 10.02
CA GLY A 53 -15.81 41.52 9.06
C GLY A 53 -14.73 40.50 9.44
N LEU A 54 -13.85 40.83 10.40
CA LEU A 54 -12.86 39.88 10.91
C LEU A 54 -13.50 38.65 11.56
N ASN A 55 -14.71 38.76 12.12
CA ASN A 55 -15.47 37.59 12.58
C ASN A 55 -15.76 36.59 11.44
N GLU A 56 -16.09 37.06 10.24
CA GLU A 56 -16.33 36.19 9.08
C GLU A 56 -15.02 35.51 8.60
N LEU A 57 -13.89 36.23 8.67
CA LEU A 57 -12.57 35.64 8.43
C LEU A 57 -12.24 34.55 9.47
N LYS A 58 -12.54 34.79 10.75
CA LYS A 58 -12.35 33.79 11.81
C LYS A 58 -13.15 32.53 11.52
N LYS A 59 -14.43 32.65 11.17
CA LYS A 59 -15.28 31.51 10.78
C LYS A 59 -14.72 30.75 9.57
N TYR A 60 -14.23 31.45 8.55
CA TYR A 60 -13.57 30.82 7.40
C TYR A 60 -12.37 29.97 7.85
N LEU A 61 -11.51 30.52 8.70
CA LEU A 61 -10.33 29.80 9.18
C LEU A 61 -10.67 28.66 10.14
N GLU A 62 -11.70 28.80 10.96
CA GLU A 62 -12.23 27.74 11.80
C GLU A 62 -12.77 26.59 10.94
N LYS A 63 -13.51 26.89 9.86
CA LYS A 63 -14.02 25.86 8.91
C LYS A 63 -12.90 25.00 8.34
N PHE A 64 -11.76 25.59 8.00
CA PHE A 64 -10.60 24.86 7.46
C PHE A 64 -9.59 24.41 8.52
N GLY A 65 -9.90 24.61 9.82
CA GLY A 65 -9.12 24.11 10.95
C GLY A 65 -7.89 24.94 11.36
N TYR A 66 -7.68 26.12 10.77
CA TYR A 66 -6.58 27.02 11.12
C TYR A 66 -6.77 27.71 12.46
N LEU A 67 -8.01 27.80 12.92
CA LEU A 67 -8.39 28.52 14.13
C LEU A 67 -9.30 27.66 15.00
N ASN A 68 -9.11 27.75 16.31
CA ASN A 68 -9.88 26.98 17.29
C ASN A 68 -10.03 27.78 18.59
N TYR A 69 -10.99 28.71 18.61
CA TYR A 69 -11.30 29.46 19.82
C TYR A 69 -11.95 28.62 20.93
N PRO A 70 -12.87 27.67 20.66
CA PRO A 70 -13.54 26.91 21.71
C PRO A 70 -12.60 26.18 22.67
N HIS A 71 -11.43 25.75 22.19
CA HIS A 71 -10.41 25.09 23.01
C HIS A 71 -9.28 26.01 23.49
N SER A 72 -9.42 27.33 23.30
CA SER A 72 -8.45 28.34 23.74
C SER A 72 -8.91 29.04 25.03
N LYS A 73 -7.98 29.70 25.73
CA LYS A 73 -8.33 30.59 26.86
C LYS A 73 -9.03 31.89 26.43
N ASN A 74 -9.16 32.12 25.11
CA ASN A 74 -9.64 33.36 24.50
C ASN A 74 -11.02 33.20 23.84
N GLN A 75 -11.89 32.33 24.37
CA GLN A 75 -13.24 32.08 23.81
C GLN A 75 -14.07 33.35 23.57
N THR A 76 -13.83 34.42 24.34
CA THR A 76 -14.50 35.73 24.19
C THR A 76 -14.24 36.39 22.83
N HIS A 77 -13.11 36.10 22.19
CA HIS A 77 -12.72 36.67 20.89
C HIS A 77 -13.22 35.87 19.68
N ALA A 78 -13.93 34.76 19.90
CA ALA A 78 -14.41 33.88 18.82
C ALA A 78 -15.41 34.57 17.87
N LYS A 79 -16.16 35.55 18.37
CA LYS A 79 -17.27 36.20 17.64
C LYS A 79 -17.11 37.70 17.50
N ASP A 80 -15.96 38.25 17.88
CA ASP A 80 -15.69 39.66 17.69
C ASP A 80 -14.85 39.92 16.43
N ASP A 81 -14.71 41.21 16.13
CA ASP A 81 -13.96 41.72 15.00
C ASP A 81 -12.52 42.14 15.41
N ASP A 82 -11.95 41.57 16.48
CA ASP A 82 -10.59 41.88 16.91
C ASP A 82 -9.56 40.98 16.22
N PHE A 83 -8.48 41.56 15.70
CA PHE A 83 -7.34 40.83 15.18
C PHE A 83 -6.37 40.48 16.31
N ASP A 84 -6.58 39.31 16.90
CA ASP A 84 -5.81 38.84 18.06
C ASP A 84 -4.60 37.96 17.70
N ASP A 85 -3.92 37.48 18.74
CA ASP A 85 -2.76 36.58 18.62
C ASP A 85 -3.09 35.25 17.92
N LEU A 86 -4.31 34.74 18.11
CA LEU A 86 -4.72 33.46 17.52
C LEU A 86 -4.98 33.62 16.03
N LEU A 87 -5.62 34.72 15.63
CA LEU A 87 -5.83 35.06 14.23
C LEU A 87 -4.51 35.31 13.51
N GLU A 88 -3.56 36.02 14.12
CA GLU A 88 -2.20 36.22 13.56
C GLU A 88 -1.48 34.88 13.33
N ALA A 89 -1.54 33.97 14.30
CA ALA A 89 -0.94 32.64 14.19
C ALA A 89 -1.62 31.78 13.10
N ALA A 90 -2.94 31.85 12.99
CA ALA A 90 -3.71 31.19 11.93
C ALA A 90 -3.32 31.73 10.55
N MET A 91 -3.18 33.05 10.40
CA MET A 91 -2.70 33.69 9.17
C MET A 91 -1.32 33.20 8.76
N LYS A 92 -0.36 33.17 9.69
CA LYS A 92 0.99 32.65 9.39
C LYS A 92 0.94 31.20 8.93
N THR A 93 0.10 30.37 9.54
CA THR A 93 -0.06 28.97 9.17
C THR A 93 -0.68 28.82 7.78
N TYR A 94 -1.75 29.57 7.50
CA TYR A 94 -2.37 29.62 6.17
C TYR A 94 -1.35 30.04 5.11
N GLN A 95 -0.62 31.13 5.34
CA GLN A 95 0.40 31.63 4.41
C GLN A 95 1.47 30.59 4.12
N LEU A 96 1.96 29.87 5.14
CA LEU A 96 2.92 28.78 4.94
C LEU A 96 2.35 27.65 4.08
N ASN A 97 1.12 27.23 4.35
CA ASN A 97 0.42 26.19 3.59
C ASN A 97 0.24 26.55 2.10
N TYR A 98 0.09 27.85 1.81
CA TYR A 98 -0.05 28.36 0.44
C TYR A 98 1.26 28.89 -0.18
N HIS A 99 2.40 28.55 0.42
CA HIS A 99 3.74 28.96 -0.02
C HIS A 99 3.95 30.48 -0.11
N LEU A 100 3.23 31.23 0.70
CA LEU A 100 3.38 32.68 0.88
C LEU A 100 4.38 33.00 1.99
N LYS A 101 4.79 34.26 2.08
CA LYS A 101 5.57 34.74 3.23
C LYS A 101 4.65 34.78 4.47
N PRO A 102 5.07 34.22 5.62
CA PRO A 102 4.25 34.20 6.84
C PRO A 102 4.28 35.56 7.55
N THR A 103 3.69 36.57 6.93
CA THR A 103 3.61 37.94 7.48
C THR A 103 2.71 38.00 8.71
N GLY A 104 1.71 37.12 8.81
CA GLY A 104 0.66 37.17 9.84
C GLY A 104 -0.37 38.27 9.61
N THR A 105 -0.28 38.97 8.49
CA THR A 105 -1.19 40.04 8.06
C THR A 105 -2.02 39.58 6.89
N LEU A 106 -3.21 40.14 6.69
CA LEU A 106 -4.06 39.82 5.53
C LEU A 106 -3.59 40.58 4.27
N ASP A 107 -2.37 40.31 3.81
CA ASP A 107 -1.80 40.99 2.64
C ASP A 107 -2.50 40.61 1.33
N ALA A 108 -2.24 41.38 0.27
CA ALA A 108 -2.91 41.20 -1.03
C ALA A 108 -2.73 39.79 -1.63
N GLN A 109 -1.57 39.16 -1.39
CA GLN A 109 -1.34 37.79 -1.87
C GLN A 109 -2.16 36.79 -1.07
N THR A 110 -2.29 36.99 0.24
CA THR A 110 -3.10 36.17 1.14
C THR A 110 -4.58 36.26 0.77
N VAL A 111 -5.11 37.49 0.58
CA VAL A 111 -6.49 37.72 0.13
C VAL A 111 -6.73 37.02 -1.21
N SER A 112 -5.85 37.23 -2.18
CA SER A 112 -5.96 36.59 -3.49
C SER A 112 -6.00 35.05 -3.41
N LYS A 113 -5.26 34.44 -2.48
CA LYS A 113 -5.29 32.98 -2.25
C LYS A 113 -6.55 32.50 -1.54
N MET A 114 -7.03 33.23 -0.53
CA MET A 114 -8.26 32.86 0.19
C MET A 114 -9.51 32.94 -0.68
N MET A 115 -9.51 33.85 -1.65
CA MET A 115 -10.58 33.99 -2.64
C MET A 115 -10.52 32.95 -3.77
N MET A 116 -9.49 32.08 -3.82
CA MET A 116 -9.45 31.01 -4.81
C MET A 116 -10.49 29.93 -4.47
N PRO A 117 -11.29 29.47 -5.45
CA PRO A 117 -12.17 28.32 -5.26
C PRO A 117 -11.39 27.07 -4.86
N ARG A 118 -11.97 26.25 -3.99
CA ARG A 118 -11.27 25.16 -3.32
C ARG A 118 -12.18 24.03 -2.87
N CYS A 119 -11.58 22.91 -2.48
CA CYS A 119 -12.25 21.85 -1.73
C CYS A 119 -12.72 22.36 -0.36
N GLY A 120 -13.88 21.87 0.08
CA GLY A 120 -14.50 22.14 1.37
C GLY A 120 -13.93 21.34 2.54
N CYS A 121 -13.08 20.34 2.28
CA CYS A 121 -12.40 19.57 3.31
C CYS A 121 -11.42 20.46 4.11
N ALA A 122 -11.33 20.25 5.42
CA ALA A 122 -10.44 21.02 6.28
C ALA A 122 -8.96 20.68 6.04
N ASP A 123 -8.10 21.71 6.04
CA ASP A 123 -6.64 21.53 5.86
C ASP A 123 -5.98 21.01 7.14
N ILE A 124 -6.55 21.32 8.31
CA ILE A 124 -6.04 20.92 9.61
C ILE A 124 -7.16 20.24 10.39
N VAL A 125 -7.00 18.95 10.69
CA VAL A 125 -7.99 18.21 11.50
C VAL A 125 -7.29 17.63 12.72
N ASN A 126 -7.87 17.89 13.90
CA ASN A 126 -7.33 17.46 15.19
C ASN A 126 -5.85 17.81 15.38
N GLY A 127 -5.44 18.99 14.91
CA GLY A 127 -4.06 19.50 15.00
C GLY A 127 -3.06 18.90 14.02
N THR A 128 -3.49 18.00 13.13
CA THR A 128 -2.67 17.49 12.02
C THR A 128 -2.88 18.37 10.79
N ASN A 129 -1.81 19.00 10.30
CA ASN A 129 -1.86 19.89 9.13
C ASN A 129 -1.49 19.11 7.86
N TYR A 130 -2.42 19.06 6.91
CA TYR A 130 -2.28 18.31 5.65
C TYR A 130 -1.60 19.11 4.53
N MET A 131 -1.50 20.42 4.69
CA MET A 131 -0.96 21.33 3.66
C MET A 131 0.47 21.80 3.98
N GLY A 132 1.15 21.23 4.98
CA GLY A 132 2.46 21.70 5.40
C GLY A 132 3.46 20.60 5.74
N ARG A 133 4.73 20.85 5.40
CA ARG A 133 5.88 20.08 5.91
C ARG A 133 5.75 19.79 7.41
N SER A 134 5.64 18.51 7.77
CA SER A 134 5.85 18.06 9.15
C SER A 134 7.27 18.44 9.58
N ARG A 135 7.42 19.58 10.27
CA ARG A 135 8.68 20.11 10.80
C ARG A 135 8.78 19.96 12.32
N LYS A 136 7.99 19.08 12.93
CA LYS A 136 8.16 18.75 14.35
C LYS A 136 9.09 17.54 14.52
N GLY A 137 10.39 17.84 14.59
CA GLY A 137 11.20 17.45 15.75
C GLY A 137 11.79 16.03 15.84
N HIS A 138 12.56 15.56 14.86
CA HIS A 138 13.73 14.72 15.16
C HIS A 138 14.95 15.27 14.43
N ARG A 139 15.98 15.68 15.18
CA ARG A 139 17.28 16.04 14.62
C ARG A 139 17.83 14.80 13.92
N SER A 140 17.86 14.81 12.59
CA SER A 140 18.52 13.76 11.81
C SER A 140 20.03 13.79 12.09
N PRO A 141 20.69 12.63 12.30
CA PRO A 141 22.14 12.54 12.23
C PRO A 141 22.62 12.87 10.81
N PRO A 142 23.85 13.41 10.65
CA PRO A 142 24.36 13.76 9.33
C PRO A 142 24.62 12.49 8.52
N GLY A 143 23.86 12.32 7.42
CA GLY A 143 23.96 11.15 6.52
C GLY A 143 22.65 10.66 5.92
N SER A 144 21.49 11.21 6.32
CA SER A 144 20.17 10.87 5.76
C SER A 144 19.96 11.47 4.37
N PHE A 145 19.76 10.62 3.35
CA PHE A 145 19.19 11.02 2.07
C PHE A 145 17.72 11.37 2.27
N ARG A 146 17.33 12.61 1.95
CA ARG A 146 15.95 13.12 2.06
C ARG A 146 15.03 12.45 1.05
N THR A 147 14.15 11.55 1.47
CA THR A 147 12.84 11.35 0.82
C THR A 147 11.89 12.39 1.39
N VAL A 148 11.50 13.37 0.58
CA VAL A 148 10.55 14.42 0.96
C VAL A 148 9.16 13.91 0.60
N SER A 149 8.44 13.30 1.53
CA SER A 149 7.02 13.01 1.33
C SER A 149 6.24 14.33 1.47
N HIS A 150 5.55 14.76 0.41
CA HIS A 150 4.80 16.03 0.36
C HIS A 150 3.27 15.83 0.53
N TYR A 151 2.83 14.59 0.64
CA TYR A 151 1.43 14.18 0.86
C TYR A 151 1.09 14.05 2.35
N ALA A 152 -0.20 14.13 2.67
CA ALA A 152 -0.70 13.97 4.03
C ALA A 152 -1.92 13.02 4.10
N PHE A 153 -2.32 12.63 5.32
CA PHE A 153 -3.39 11.66 5.57
C PHE A 153 -4.31 12.14 6.67
N PHE A 154 -5.61 11.81 6.58
CA PHE A 154 -6.55 12.10 7.66
C PHE A 154 -6.05 11.59 9.02
N GLY A 155 -6.23 12.39 10.06
CA GLY A 155 -5.89 12.08 11.45
C GLY A 155 -6.63 10.83 11.91
N GLY A 156 -5.91 9.91 12.55
CA GLY A 156 -6.40 8.57 12.85
C GLY A 156 -6.26 7.58 11.69
N ASN A 157 -5.76 8.02 10.53
CA ASN A 157 -5.53 7.21 9.32
C ASN A 157 -6.74 6.33 8.93
N PRO A 158 -7.96 6.88 8.82
CA PRO A 158 -9.14 6.13 8.36
C PRO A 158 -8.88 5.56 6.96
N ARG A 159 -9.23 4.28 6.78
CA ARG A 159 -8.99 3.50 5.57
C ARG A 159 -10.15 2.56 5.31
N TRP A 160 -10.34 2.17 4.06
CA TRP A 160 -11.17 1.00 3.75
C TRP A 160 -10.55 -0.25 4.40
N PRO A 161 -11.37 -1.20 4.90
CA PRO A 161 -10.86 -2.47 5.40
C PRO A 161 -9.97 -3.16 4.35
N ALA A 162 -8.92 -3.85 4.77
CA ALA A 162 -7.98 -4.49 3.85
C ALA A 162 -8.63 -5.54 2.92
N SER A 163 -9.72 -6.16 3.38
CA SER A 163 -10.53 -7.08 2.57
C SER A 163 -11.45 -6.39 1.57
N LYS A 164 -11.61 -5.07 1.66
CA LYS A 164 -12.54 -4.25 0.88
C LYS A 164 -11.77 -3.44 -0.17
N TYR A 165 -11.30 -4.14 -1.19
CA TYR A 165 -10.61 -3.56 -2.36
C TYR A 165 -11.55 -3.30 -3.54
N HIS A 166 -12.78 -3.83 -3.52
CA HIS A 166 -13.82 -3.47 -4.47
C HIS A 166 -14.82 -2.51 -3.81
N LEU A 167 -14.89 -1.28 -4.32
CA LEU A 167 -15.76 -0.22 -3.81
C LEU A 167 -16.88 0.08 -4.81
N THR A 168 -18.11 0.08 -4.32
CA THR A 168 -19.28 0.44 -5.12
C THR A 168 -19.62 1.91 -4.96
N TYR A 169 -20.03 2.58 -6.03
CA TYR A 169 -20.48 3.97 -5.97
C TYR A 169 -21.85 4.17 -6.60
N GLY A 170 -22.62 5.14 -6.10
CA GLY A 170 -23.96 5.47 -6.58
C GLY A 170 -24.23 6.98 -6.57
N PHE A 171 -25.16 7.42 -7.42
CA PHE A 171 -25.56 8.82 -7.51
C PHE A 171 -26.92 9.03 -6.84
N LEU A 172 -26.98 9.95 -5.88
CA LEU A 172 -28.21 10.31 -5.18
C LEU A 172 -29.21 10.96 -6.15
N PRO A 173 -30.53 10.88 -5.86
CA PRO A 173 -31.55 11.58 -6.63
C PRO A 173 -31.24 13.08 -6.76
N GLY A 174 -31.42 13.64 -7.97
CA GLY A 174 -31.13 15.05 -8.24
C GLY A 174 -29.69 15.36 -8.66
N THR A 175 -28.79 14.37 -8.68
CA THR A 175 -27.43 14.55 -9.22
C THR A 175 -27.47 14.96 -10.69
N ASN A 176 -26.66 15.96 -11.07
CA ASN A 176 -26.46 16.36 -12.45
C ASN A 176 -26.02 15.15 -13.33
N PRO A 177 -26.82 14.73 -14.33
CA PRO A 177 -26.49 13.58 -15.17
C PRO A 177 -25.15 13.72 -15.91
N ASN A 178 -24.74 14.95 -16.23
CA ASN A 178 -23.48 15.24 -16.92
C ASN A 178 -22.25 14.90 -16.06
N ALA A 179 -22.41 14.81 -14.73
CA ALA A 179 -21.33 14.41 -13.82
C ALA A 179 -21.04 12.91 -13.84
N MET A 180 -21.98 12.07 -14.31
CA MET A 180 -21.85 10.62 -14.18
C MET A 180 -20.64 10.05 -14.93
N SER A 181 -20.41 10.48 -16.18
CA SER A 181 -19.29 10.01 -16.99
C SER A 181 -17.93 10.56 -16.51
N PRO A 182 -17.78 11.87 -16.21
CA PRO A 182 -16.59 12.42 -15.55
C PRO A 182 -16.20 11.70 -14.26
N VAL A 183 -17.17 11.44 -13.38
CA VAL A 183 -16.93 10.72 -12.11
C VAL A 183 -16.47 9.29 -12.37
N ALA A 184 -17.08 8.57 -13.32
CA ALA A 184 -16.63 7.23 -13.69
C ALA A 184 -15.17 7.24 -14.16
N ARG A 185 -14.78 8.19 -15.02
CA ARG A 185 -13.39 8.34 -15.47
C ARG A 185 -12.42 8.69 -14.33
N ALA A 186 -12.89 9.44 -13.32
CA ALA A 186 -12.09 9.74 -12.14
C ALA A 186 -11.85 8.47 -11.30
N PHE A 187 -12.86 7.62 -11.12
CA PHE A 187 -12.67 6.29 -10.53
C PHE A 187 -11.74 5.41 -11.36
N ASP A 188 -11.83 5.42 -12.69
CA ASP A 188 -10.94 4.65 -13.56
C ASP A 188 -9.48 5.10 -13.41
N ALA A 189 -9.24 6.41 -13.28
CA ALA A 189 -7.90 6.95 -13.04
C ALA A 189 -7.33 6.49 -11.70
N TRP A 190 -8.13 6.51 -10.63
CA TRP A 190 -7.72 5.98 -9.33
C TRP A 190 -7.54 4.46 -9.34
N ALA A 191 -8.41 3.71 -10.02
CA ALA A 191 -8.28 2.26 -10.20
C ALA A 191 -6.97 1.90 -10.91
N SER A 192 -6.54 2.73 -11.87
CA SER A 192 -5.29 2.54 -12.59
C SER A 192 -4.05 2.82 -11.73
N ALA A 193 -4.20 3.58 -10.65
CA ALA A 193 -3.11 4.00 -9.76
C ALA A 193 -3.06 3.25 -8.43
N THR A 194 -4.05 2.39 -8.13
CA THR A 194 -4.27 1.75 -6.83
C THR A 194 -4.66 0.28 -6.99
N HIS A 195 -4.70 -0.48 -5.89
CA HIS A 195 -5.28 -1.82 -5.88
C HIS A 195 -6.82 -1.84 -5.85
N PHE A 196 -7.45 -0.67 -5.70
CA PHE A 196 -8.90 -0.58 -5.65
C PHE A 196 -9.52 -0.80 -7.03
N SER A 197 -10.67 -1.47 -7.05
CA SER A 197 -11.54 -1.54 -8.22
C SER A 197 -12.89 -0.93 -7.88
N PHE A 198 -13.55 -0.34 -8.86
CA PHE A 198 -14.81 0.37 -8.65
C PHE A 198 -15.90 -0.12 -9.57
N SER A 199 -17.13 -0.15 -9.08
CA SER A 199 -18.30 -0.38 -9.92
C SER A 199 -19.46 0.51 -9.52
N ARG A 200 -20.25 0.94 -10.50
CA ARG A 200 -21.47 1.71 -10.23
C ARG A 200 -22.57 0.75 -9.76
N SER A 201 -23.12 1.00 -8.57
CA SER A 201 -24.28 0.29 -8.06
C SER A 201 -25.58 0.94 -8.54
N GLN A 202 -26.59 0.12 -8.83
CA GLN A 202 -27.97 0.58 -9.04
C GLN A 202 -28.70 0.80 -7.71
N ASP A 203 -28.29 0.09 -6.65
CA ASP A 203 -28.74 0.33 -5.29
C ASP A 203 -27.81 1.32 -4.60
N VAL A 204 -28.21 2.59 -4.63
CA VAL A 204 -27.43 3.69 -4.04
C VAL A 204 -27.44 3.63 -2.50
N ALA A 205 -28.45 2.99 -1.89
CA ALA A 205 -28.55 2.92 -0.44
C ALA A 205 -27.42 2.05 0.16
N SER A 206 -27.08 0.96 -0.51
CA SER A 206 -26.02 0.02 -0.12
C SER A 206 -24.65 0.32 -0.73
N ALA A 207 -24.54 1.30 -1.62
CA ALA A 207 -23.27 1.71 -2.20
C ALA A 207 -22.29 2.19 -1.12
N ASP A 208 -21.02 1.79 -1.26
CA ASP A 208 -19.93 2.22 -0.37
C ASP A 208 -19.69 3.73 -0.46
N ILE A 209 -19.84 4.29 -1.67
CA ILE A 209 -19.66 5.71 -1.96
C ILE A 209 -20.95 6.31 -2.54
N LYS A 210 -21.40 7.44 -1.99
CA LYS A 210 -22.65 8.12 -2.35
C LYS A 210 -22.35 9.53 -2.81
N ILE A 211 -22.73 9.81 -4.06
CA ILE A 211 -22.36 11.04 -4.76
C ILE A 211 -23.61 11.88 -5.00
N GLY A 212 -23.59 13.16 -4.62
CA GLY A 212 -24.73 14.06 -4.71
C GLY A 212 -24.37 15.47 -5.15
N PHE A 213 -25.38 16.24 -5.53
CA PHE A 213 -25.30 17.69 -5.79
C PHE A 213 -26.21 18.38 -4.80
N HIS A 214 -25.66 19.32 -4.03
CA HIS A 214 -26.41 20.03 -3.01
C HIS A 214 -26.09 21.52 -3.08
N SER A 215 -27.03 22.37 -2.70
CA SER A 215 -26.82 23.82 -2.56
C SER A 215 -26.90 24.18 -1.10
N ARG A 216 -26.06 25.12 -0.66
CA ARG A 216 -26.13 25.74 0.67
C ARG A 216 -26.18 24.71 1.81
N ASP A 217 -26.96 24.96 2.84
CA ASP A 217 -27.19 23.99 3.91
C ASP A 217 -28.03 22.82 3.41
N HIS A 218 -27.50 21.61 3.58
CA HIS A 218 -28.08 20.35 3.15
C HIS A 218 -28.03 19.28 4.25
N GLY A 219 -27.89 19.69 5.50
CA GLY A 219 -28.17 18.85 6.67
C GLY A 219 -27.04 17.93 7.13
N ASP A 220 -25.84 18.07 6.59
CA ASP A 220 -24.64 17.31 7.00
C ASP A 220 -23.63 18.11 7.84
N GLY A 221 -23.99 19.35 8.18
CA GLY A 221 -23.14 20.27 8.95
C GLY A 221 -22.06 20.99 8.14
N ASN A 222 -21.96 20.76 6.83
CA ASN A 222 -20.98 21.40 5.94
C ASN A 222 -21.71 22.17 4.82
N PRO A 223 -22.33 23.33 5.12
CA PRO A 223 -23.06 24.08 4.10
C PRO A 223 -22.11 24.62 3.02
N PHE A 224 -22.59 24.60 1.77
CA PHE A 224 -21.95 25.29 0.64
C PHE A 224 -22.17 26.81 0.69
N ASP A 225 -21.27 27.57 0.09
CA ASP A 225 -21.24 29.03 0.09
C ASP A 225 -21.78 29.66 -1.21
N GLY A 226 -22.20 28.83 -2.16
CA GLY A 226 -22.71 29.27 -3.45
C GLY A 226 -21.58 29.48 -4.46
N PRO A 227 -21.82 30.27 -5.52
CA PRO A 227 -20.87 30.34 -6.63
C PRO A 227 -19.49 30.86 -6.25
N SER A 228 -18.45 30.28 -6.87
CA SER A 228 -17.04 30.70 -6.81
C SER A 228 -16.40 30.60 -5.42
N GLY A 229 -16.71 29.55 -4.67
CA GLY A 229 -16.21 29.33 -3.33
C GLY A 229 -15.76 27.89 -3.07
N ILE A 230 -16.58 27.15 -2.32
CA ILE A 230 -16.37 25.73 -2.03
C ILE A 230 -17.00 24.92 -3.15
N LEU A 231 -16.16 24.20 -3.89
CA LEU A 231 -16.61 23.48 -5.08
C LEU A 231 -17.30 22.15 -4.76
N ALA A 232 -16.78 21.46 -3.76
CA ALA A 232 -17.22 20.13 -3.34
C ALA A 232 -16.62 19.80 -1.96
N HIS A 233 -17.14 18.75 -1.33
CA HIS A 233 -16.48 18.10 -0.21
C HIS A 233 -16.75 16.60 -0.18
N ALA A 234 -15.83 15.87 0.44
CA ALA A 234 -15.92 14.44 0.66
C ALA A 234 -15.54 14.09 2.10
N TRP A 235 -15.92 12.87 2.50
CA TRP A 235 -15.57 12.32 3.80
C TRP A 235 -14.47 11.29 3.67
N ALA A 236 -13.82 11.02 4.80
CA ALA A 236 -12.82 9.99 4.94
C ALA A 236 -13.39 8.58 4.59
N PRO A 237 -12.52 7.58 4.34
CA PRO A 237 -12.94 6.22 4.04
C PRO A 237 -13.97 5.66 5.03
N GLN A 238 -14.87 4.80 4.52
CA GLN A 238 -16.01 4.19 5.23
C GLN A 238 -17.22 5.09 5.50
N ASP A 239 -17.10 6.43 5.50
CA ASP A 239 -18.28 7.31 5.48
C ASP A 239 -18.86 7.36 4.06
N GLY A 240 -17.99 7.58 3.06
CA GLY A 240 -18.33 7.37 1.65
C GLY A 240 -19.12 8.49 0.98
N ARG A 241 -19.44 9.59 1.68
CA ARG A 241 -20.14 10.71 1.07
C ARG A 241 -19.21 11.59 0.22
N PHE A 242 -19.74 12.08 -0.90
CA PHE A 242 -19.10 13.07 -1.77
C PHE A 242 -20.18 13.96 -2.37
N HIS A 243 -20.17 15.25 -2.03
CA HIS A 243 -21.11 16.24 -2.54
C HIS A 243 -20.42 17.29 -3.41
N TYR A 244 -21.00 17.61 -4.56
CA TYR A 244 -20.71 18.81 -5.33
C TYR A 244 -21.59 19.98 -4.88
N ASP A 245 -21.06 21.20 -4.95
CA ASP A 245 -21.90 22.39 -4.87
C ASP A 245 -22.69 22.56 -6.17
N ALA A 246 -24.01 22.48 -6.08
CA ALA A 246 -24.92 22.64 -7.21
C ALA A 246 -25.04 24.09 -7.69
N ASP A 247 -24.60 25.06 -6.90
CA ASP A 247 -24.60 26.48 -7.27
C ASP A 247 -23.42 26.85 -8.20
N GLU A 248 -22.45 25.96 -8.38
CA GLU A 248 -21.27 26.20 -9.21
C GLU A 248 -21.51 25.99 -10.72
N ARG A 249 -20.67 26.66 -11.52
CA ARG A 249 -20.68 26.48 -12.98
C ARG A 249 -19.82 25.29 -13.37
N TRP A 250 -20.47 24.20 -13.75
CA TRP A 250 -19.81 22.93 -14.09
C TRP A 250 -19.64 22.74 -15.59
N SER A 251 -18.43 22.32 -15.98
CA SER A 251 -18.08 21.96 -17.36
C SER A 251 -17.72 20.47 -17.47
N VAL A 252 -17.87 19.94 -18.68
CA VAL A 252 -17.49 18.57 -19.04
C VAL A 252 -16.64 18.60 -20.31
N GLY A 253 -15.44 18.05 -20.25
CA GLY A 253 -14.63 17.81 -21.44
C GLY A 253 -13.13 17.91 -21.18
N PRO A 254 -12.30 17.54 -22.16
CA PRO A 254 -10.84 17.58 -22.02
C PRO A 254 -10.28 19.01 -22.07
N ALA A 255 -11.05 19.96 -22.61
CA ALA A 255 -10.64 21.34 -22.79
C ALA A 255 -11.21 22.20 -21.64
N PRO A 256 -10.38 23.02 -20.98
CA PRO A 256 -10.86 23.90 -19.94
C PRO A 256 -11.82 24.98 -20.47
N VAL A 257 -12.93 25.20 -19.78
CA VAL A 257 -13.89 26.25 -20.09
C VAL A 257 -13.69 27.43 -19.14
N ALA A 258 -13.40 28.61 -19.69
CA ALA A 258 -13.12 29.79 -18.88
C ALA A 258 -14.29 30.14 -17.96
N GLY A 259 -14.01 30.29 -16.66
CA GLY A 259 -15.02 30.63 -15.66
C GLY A 259 -15.89 29.46 -15.17
N GLU A 260 -15.59 28.22 -15.58
CA GLU A 260 -16.29 27.01 -15.14
C GLU A 260 -15.32 26.00 -14.52
N PHE A 261 -15.83 25.09 -13.70
CA PHE A 261 -15.05 24.05 -13.04
C PHE A 261 -15.24 22.71 -13.75
N ASP A 262 -14.15 22.01 -14.04
CA ASP A 262 -14.22 20.69 -14.68
C ASP A 262 -14.67 19.62 -13.68
N LEU A 263 -15.79 18.94 -13.99
CA LEU A 263 -16.37 17.90 -13.14
C LEU A 263 -15.38 16.77 -12.86
N GLN A 264 -14.57 16.36 -13.84
CA GLN A 264 -13.64 15.25 -13.65
C GLN A 264 -12.50 15.63 -12.70
N THR A 265 -11.97 16.85 -12.81
CA THR A 265 -10.92 17.37 -11.95
C THR A 265 -11.37 17.42 -10.50
N VAL A 266 -12.56 17.96 -10.23
CA VAL A 266 -13.10 17.98 -8.87
C VAL A 266 -13.39 16.55 -8.38
N ALA A 267 -13.97 15.68 -9.22
CA ALA A 267 -14.14 14.26 -8.87
C ALA A 267 -12.84 13.58 -8.46
N LEU A 268 -11.76 13.77 -9.22
CA LEU A 268 -10.46 13.17 -8.94
C LEU A 268 -9.94 13.60 -7.55
N HIS A 269 -10.10 14.87 -7.20
CA HIS A 269 -9.72 15.40 -5.89
C HIS A 269 -10.53 14.74 -4.76
N GLU A 270 -11.86 14.82 -4.84
CA GLU A 270 -12.75 14.33 -3.78
C GLU A 270 -12.67 12.80 -3.61
N ILE A 271 -12.42 12.05 -4.69
CA ILE A 271 -12.17 10.60 -4.59
C ILE A 271 -10.85 10.32 -3.87
N GLY A 272 -9.83 11.17 -4.00
CA GLY A 272 -8.61 11.03 -3.20
C GLY A 272 -8.88 11.05 -1.69
N HIS A 273 -9.80 11.92 -1.24
CA HIS A 273 -10.26 11.94 0.15
C HIS A 273 -11.00 10.66 0.54
N LEU A 274 -11.90 10.18 -0.31
CA LEU A 274 -12.62 8.92 -0.12
C LEU A 274 -11.67 7.70 -0.02
N LEU A 275 -10.44 7.82 -0.53
CA LEU A 275 -9.39 6.79 -0.44
C LEU A 275 -8.40 7.02 0.71
N GLY A 276 -8.52 8.13 1.44
CA GLY A 276 -7.77 8.42 2.66
C GLY A 276 -6.64 9.44 2.51
N LEU A 277 -6.49 10.06 1.34
CA LEU A 277 -5.54 11.15 1.15
C LEU A 277 -6.06 12.44 1.78
N GLY A 278 -5.18 13.14 2.49
CA GLY A 278 -5.35 14.55 2.81
C GLY A 278 -4.94 15.44 1.63
N HIS A 279 -5.04 16.75 1.82
CA HIS A 279 -4.50 17.67 0.83
C HIS A 279 -2.96 17.54 0.69
N SER A 280 -2.41 18.07 -0.39
CA SER A 280 -0.97 18.08 -0.70
C SER A 280 -0.44 19.52 -0.70
N GLU A 281 0.82 19.72 -0.28
CA GLU A 281 1.52 21.01 -0.44
C GLU A 281 2.00 21.25 -1.89
N VAL A 282 1.93 20.24 -2.77
CA VAL A 282 2.38 20.36 -4.16
C VAL A 282 1.29 21.01 -5.00
N VAL A 283 1.49 22.26 -5.44
CA VAL A 283 0.52 23.03 -6.26
C VAL A 283 0.01 22.28 -7.51
N GLY A 284 0.89 21.46 -8.11
CA GLY A 284 0.56 20.65 -9.29
C GLY A 284 -0.21 19.37 -8.99
N ALA A 285 -0.31 18.95 -7.72
CA ALA A 285 -1.04 17.76 -7.31
C ALA A 285 -2.55 17.91 -7.52
N ILE A 286 -3.25 16.78 -7.68
CA ILE A 286 -4.71 16.80 -7.66
C ILE A 286 -5.18 17.14 -6.26
N MET A 287 -4.51 16.63 -5.21
CA MET A 287 -4.86 16.91 -3.81
C MET A 287 -4.45 18.30 -3.32
N TRP A 288 -3.95 19.19 -4.18
CA TRP A 288 -3.82 20.60 -3.85
C TRP A 288 -5.22 21.21 -3.64
N SER A 289 -5.45 21.84 -2.48
CA SER A 289 -6.78 22.26 -2.02
C SER A 289 -7.51 23.24 -2.96
N ALA A 290 -6.78 24.09 -3.69
CA ALA A 290 -7.38 25.13 -4.55
C ALA A 290 -7.46 24.70 -6.02
N ILE A 291 -8.62 24.90 -6.65
CA ILE A 291 -8.88 24.52 -8.03
C ILE A 291 -9.32 25.76 -8.80
N ALA A 292 -8.52 26.17 -9.79
CA ALA A 292 -8.82 27.34 -10.58
C ALA A 292 -9.93 27.05 -11.61
N PRO A 293 -10.86 27.98 -11.87
CA PRO A 293 -11.82 27.85 -12.96
C PRO A 293 -11.08 27.82 -14.31
N GLY A 294 -11.60 27.08 -15.28
CA GLY A 294 -10.95 26.88 -16.56
C GLY A 294 -9.61 26.15 -16.45
N SER A 295 -9.48 25.23 -15.49
CA SER A 295 -8.35 24.30 -15.42
C SER A 295 -8.82 22.85 -15.41
N THR A 296 -8.02 21.97 -15.98
CA THR A 296 -8.17 20.52 -15.88
C THR A 296 -6.89 19.93 -15.28
N LYS A 297 -7.03 18.91 -14.44
CA LYS A 297 -5.90 18.20 -13.82
C LYS A 297 -6.08 16.69 -13.93
N GLY A 298 -4.96 15.98 -13.93
CA GLY A 298 -4.88 14.53 -13.73
C GLY A 298 -4.17 14.20 -12.42
N LEU A 299 -4.00 12.91 -12.13
CA LEU A 299 -3.19 12.45 -11.00
C LEU A 299 -1.74 12.89 -11.18
N HIS A 300 -1.18 13.54 -10.17
CA HIS A 300 0.24 13.88 -10.11
C HIS A 300 1.01 12.76 -9.40
N GLU A 301 2.32 12.74 -9.59
CA GLU A 301 3.21 11.76 -8.96
C GLU A 301 3.11 11.78 -7.43
N ASP A 302 2.90 12.96 -6.83
CA ASP A 302 2.70 13.10 -5.38
C ASP A 302 1.43 12.41 -4.88
N ASP A 303 0.34 12.48 -5.66
CA ASP A 303 -0.92 11.80 -5.32
C ASP A 303 -0.76 10.28 -5.38
N ILE A 304 -0.06 9.80 -6.42
CA ILE A 304 0.23 8.37 -6.63
C ILE A 304 1.15 7.84 -5.52
N GLN A 305 2.17 8.61 -5.12
CA GLN A 305 3.05 8.22 -4.01
C GLN A 305 2.30 8.23 -2.67
N GLY A 306 1.42 9.22 -2.46
CA GLY A 306 0.59 9.29 -1.27
C GLY A 306 -0.30 8.06 -1.13
N ILE A 307 -1.00 7.66 -2.19
CA ILE A 307 -1.94 6.53 -2.11
C ILE A 307 -1.21 5.20 -1.97
N LYS A 308 -0.09 5.01 -2.68
CA LYS A 308 0.78 3.84 -2.49
C LYS A 308 1.28 3.76 -1.06
N HIS A 309 1.60 4.89 -0.44
CA HIS A 309 1.97 4.89 0.97
C HIS A 309 0.82 4.46 1.88
N ILE A 310 -0.45 4.79 1.60
CA ILE A 310 -1.60 4.25 2.36
C ILE A 310 -1.69 2.73 2.18
N GLU A 311 -1.48 2.24 0.97
CA GLU A 311 -1.51 0.80 0.68
C GLU A 311 -0.35 0.05 1.37
N GLU A 312 0.84 0.66 1.41
CA GLU A 312 2.05 0.09 2.03
C GLU A 312 2.08 0.27 3.56
N SER A 313 1.50 1.35 4.09
CA SER A 313 1.51 1.68 5.52
C SER A 313 0.43 0.97 6.33
N GLN A 314 0.05 -0.25 5.94
CA GLN A 314 -0.80 -1.18 6.70
C GLN A 314 -0.14 -1.65 8.03
N LYS A 315 0.53 -0.74 8.74
CA LYS A 315 1.03 -0.87 10.10
C LYS A 315 -0.14 -1.07 11.06
N GLY A 316 -0.09 -2.16 11.83
CA GLY A 316 -1.14 -2.57 12.76
C GLY A 316 -1.98 -3.76 12.29
N GLN A 317 -1.73 -4.30 11.09
CA GLN A 317 -2.31 -5.58 10.70
C GLN A 317 -1.61 -6.74 11.41
N THR A 318 -2.42 -7.67 11.91
CA THR A 318 -2.01 -9.07 12.04
C THR A 318 -1.79 -9.62 10.62
N VAL A 319 -0.59 -9.44 10.08
CA VAL A 319 -0.21 -10.08 8.81
C VAL A 319 -0.15 -11.59 9.09
N LYS A 320 -0.97 -12.38 8.40
CA LYS A 320 -0.83 -13.85 8.42
C LYS A 320 0.60 -14.17 7.93
N GLY A 321 1.39 -14.82 8.79
CA GLY A 321 2.82 -15.02 8.56
C GLY A 321 3.75 -14.06 9.33
N LEU A 322 3.27 -13.02 10.03
CA LEU A 322 4.14 -12.14 10.84
C LEU A 322 4.72 -12.85 12.06
N HIS A 323 3.94 -13.75 12.66
CA HIS A 323 4.43 -14.65 13.71
C HIS A 323 5.55 -15.55 13.16
N GLN A 324 5.41 -16.00 11.92
CA GLN A 324 6.40 -16.83 11.22
C GLN A 324 7.63 -16.05 10.76
N PHE A 325 7.46 -14.81 10.36
CA PHE A 325 8.53 -13.84 10.13
C PHE A 325 9.32 -13.55 11.42
N LYS A 326 8.64 -13.43 12.57
CA LYS A 326 9.32 -13.29 13.87
C LYS A 326 10.02 -14.58 14.27
N LEU A 327 9.46 -15.76 14.00
CA LEU A 327 10.11 -17.05 14.22
C LEU A 327 11.34 -17.24 13.30
N TYR A 328 11.26 -16.78 12.05
CA TYR A 328 12.38 -16.70 11.11
C TYR A 328 13.50 -15.79 11.66
N LEU A 329 13.17 -14.61 12.20
CA LEU A 329 14.16 -13.69 12.79
C LEU A 329 14.70 -14.17 14.15
N LYS A 330 13.89 -14.89 14.93
CA LYS A 330 14.30 -15.55 16.18
C LYS A 330 15.39 -16.59 15.93
N LYS A 331 15.35 -17.29 14.79
CA LYS A 331 16.40 -18.22 14.31
C LYS A 331 17.74 -17.53 14.04
N PHE A 332 17.77 -16.21 13.83
CA PHE A 332 18.98 -15.39 13.61
C PHE A 332 19.35 -14.47 14.79
N GLY A 333 18.65 -14.58 15.93
CA GLY A 333 19.04 -14.00 17.21
C GLY A 333 18.69 -12.53 17.44
N ARG A 334 17.55 -12.03 16.93
CA ARG A 334 17.03 -10.69 17.25
C ARG A 334 15.50 -10.65 17.40
N ALA A 335 15.08 -9.91 18.43
CA ALA A 335 13.74 -9.42 18.78
C ALA A 335 12.84 -10.36 19.62
N ASP A 336 12.55 -9.92 20.86
CA ASP A 336 11.58 -10.49 21.81
C ASP A 336 10.27 -9.67 21.88
N ASP A 337 10.09 -8.65 21.02
CA ASP A 337 8.92 -7.76 21.04
C ASP A 337 8.30 -7.51 19.64
N ASP A 338 7.14 -6.86 19.66
CA ASP A 338 6.35 -6.55 18.47
C ASP A 338 6.75 -5.20 17.81
N GLU A 339 7.89 -4.63 18.17
CA GLU A 339 8.31 -3.29 17.75
C GLU A 339 9.21 -3.34 16.50
N PHE A 340 8.98 -2.42 15.56
CA PHE A 340 9.87 -2.24 14.41
C PHE A 340 10.98 -1.25 14.79
N ASP A 341 12.02 -1.77 15.44
CA ASP A 341 13.12 -1.00 16.00
C ASP A 341 14.32 -0.83 15.04
N GLU A 342 15.34 -0.08 15.47
CA GLU A 342 16.58 0.12 14.70
C GLU A 342 17.33 -1.20 14.41
N LEU A 343 17.16 -2.22 15.26
CA LEU A 343 17.77 -3.54 15.11
C LEU A 343 17.10 -4.34 13.99
N LEU A 344 15.78 -4.26 13.86
CA LEU A 344 14.99 -4.86 12.79
C LEU A 344 15.22 -4.16 11.45
N GLU A 345 15.28 -2.83 11.42
CA GLU A 345 15.64 -2.08 10.21
C GLU A 345 17.04 -2.48 9.71
N SER A 346 18.02 -2.59 10.62
CA SER A 346 19.37 -3.05 10.29
C SER A 346 19.39 -4.48 9.77
N ALA A 347 18.60 -5.38 10.35
CA ALA A 347 18.45 -6.76 9.89
C ALA A 347 17.82 -6.83 8.49
N LEU A 348 16.80 -5.99 8.21
CA LEU A 348 16.17 -5.90 6.89
C LEU A 348 17.12 -5.36 5.82
N LYS A 349 17.94 -4.33 6.12
CA LYS A 349 18.98 -3.86 5.18
C LYS A 349 19.98 -4.97 4.85
N GLN A 350 20.36 -5.76 5.85
CA GLN A 350 21.28 -6.87 5.67
C GLN A 350 20.63 -8.01 4.87
N TYR A 351 19.39 -8.37 5.17
CA TYR A 351 18.60 -9.33 4.40
C TYR A 351 18.50 -8.87 2.95
N GLN A 352 18.04 -7.66 2.67
CA GLN A 352 17.92 -7.14 1.32
C GLN A 352 19.24 -7.16 0.55
N ALA A 353 20.34 -6.76 1.19
CA ALA A 353 21.66 -6.82 0.57
C ALA A 353 22.08 -8.26 0.22
N ASN A 354 21.81 -9.23 1.10
CA ASN A 354 22.11 -10.65 0.88
C ASN A 354 21.26 -11.28 -0.24
N TYR A 355 20.12 -10.69 -0.57
CA TYR A 355 19.18 -11.16 -1.60
C TYR A 355 19.22 -10.28 -2.85
N HIS A 356 20.25 -9.44 -2.98
CA HIS A 356 20.43 -8.51 -4.11
C HIS A 356 19.25 -7.56 -4.34
N LEU A 357 18.45 -7.34 -3.29
CA LEU A 357 17.42 -6.32 -3.25
C LEU A 357 18.04 -4.97 -2.88
N LYS A 358 17.30 -3.89 -3.13
CA LYS A 358 17.67 -2.57 -2.64
C LYS A 358 17.63 -2.59 -1.11
N ALA A 359 18.76 -2.34 -0.44
CA ALA A 359 18.85 -2.30 1.01
C ALA A 359 18.17 -1.06 1.62
N THR A 360 16.84 -1.04 1.59
CA THR A 360 15.99 0.05 2.09
C THR A 360 15.78 0.01 3.61
N GLY A 361 15.94 -1.16 4.24
CA GLY A 361 15.57 -1.41 5.63
C GLY A 361 14.08 -1.52 5.87
N LYS A 362 13.30 -1.64 4.79
CA LYS A 362 11.84 -1.67 4.81
C LYS A 362 11.35 -3.03 4.33
N LEU A 363 10.20 -3.48 4.81
CA LEU A 363 9.44 -4.56 4.19
C LEU A 363 8.73 -4.04 2.93
N ASP A 364 9.49 -3.67 1.91
CA ASP A 364 8.94 -3.28 0.61
C ASP A 364 8.43 -4.51 -0.17
N SER A 365 7.63 -4.28 -1.22
CA SER A 365 7.00 -5.36 -1.99
C SER A 365 7.99 -6.35 -2.58
N ALA A 366 9.18 -5.89 -2.99
CA ALA A 366 10.26 -6.76 -3.45
C ALA A 366 10.81 -7.63 -2.32
N THR A 367 11.01 -7.04 -1.14
CA THR A 367 11.45 -7.75 0.08
C THR A 367 10.41 -8.76 0.53
N ILE A 368 9.13 -8.39 0.61
CA ILE A 368 8.05 -9.29 0.99
C ILE A 368 7.92 -10.44 -0.03
N LYS A 369 7.95 -10.13 -1.33
CA LYS A 369 7.89 -11.15 -2.38
C LYS A 369 9.04 -12.14 -2.26
N GLU A 370 10.25 -11.66 -1.99
CA GLU A 370 11.43 -12.51 -1.77
C GLU A 370 11.32 -13.32 -0.46
N MET A 371 10.78 -12.73 0.60
CA MET A 371 10.57 -13.39 1.89
C MET A 371 9.45 -14.44 1.86
N MET A 372 8.46 -14.25 0.98
CA MET A 372 7.38 -15.19 0.73
C MET A 372 7.76 -16.27 -0.29
N LEU A 373 8.97 -16.23 -0.87
CA LEU A 373 9.45 -17.34 -1.68
C LEU A 373 9.62 -18.57 -0.79
N PRO A 374 8.89 -19.67 -1.08
CA PRO A 374 9.07 -20.91 -0.35
C PRO A 374 10.50 -21.41 -0.49
N ARG A 375 11.07 -21.89 0.62
CA ARG A 375 12.52 -22.08 0.75
C ARG A 375 12.88 -23.19 1.72
N CYS A 376 14.14 -23.59 1.69
CA CYS A 376 14.76 -24.39 2.73
C CYS A 376 14.91 -23.59 4.04
N GLY A 377 14.67 -24.27 5.16
CA GLY A 377 14.79 -23.78 6.52
C GLY A 377 16.23 -23.80 7.09
N VAL A 378 17.21 -24.33 6.35
CA VAL A 378 18.63 -24.31 6.72
C VAL A 378 19.18 -22.88 6.58
N ALA A 379 20.07 -22.47 7.50
CA ALA A 379 20.59 -21.10 7.53
C ALA A 379 21.59 -20.82 6.38
N ASP A 380 21.41 -19.71 5.66
CA ASP A 380 22.26 -19.32 4.51
C ASP A 380 23.73 -19.00 4.88
N VAL A 381 23.97 -18.52 6.10
CA VAL A 381 25.29 -18.09 6.60
C VAL A 381 25.43 -18.45 8.08
N VAL A 382 26.38 -19.33 8.39
CA VAL A 382 26.76 -19.63 9.78
C VAL A 382 27.84 -18.64 10.23
N LYS A 383 27.64 -17.98 11.38
CA LYS A 383 28.44 -16.86 11.92
C LYS A 383 29.96 -17.00 11.70
N GLY A 384 30.53 -16.09 10.90
CA GLY A 384 31.97 -15.90 10.71
C GLY A 384 32.35 -14.53 10.13
N LYS A 385 32.18 -13.45 10.92
CA LYS A 385 32.77 -12.10 10.76
C LYS A 385 32.84 -11.49 9.34
N ASN A 386 31.79 -10.77 8.94
CA ASN A 386 31.95 -9.62 8.04
C ASN A 386 32.39 -8.39 8.86
N SER A 387 33.67 -8.36 9.22
CA SER A 387 34.34 -7.13 9.63
C SER A 387 34.83 -6.42 8.38
N ILE A 388 34.48 -5.14 8.25
CA ILE A 388 34.97 -4.14 7.30
C ILE A 388 36.46 -4.41 6.94
N PRO A 389 36.84 -4.48 5.65
CA PRO A 389 38.22 -4.74 5.27
C PRO A 389 39.09 -3.53 5.61
N THR A 390 39.82 -3.62 6.73
CA THR A 390 40.99 -2.78 6.97
C THR A 390 42.24 -3.57 6.57
N HIS A 391 43.12 -2.91 5.83
CA HIS A 391 44.32 -3.46 5.22
C HIS A 391 45.17 -4.35 6.16
N LYS A 392 45.40 -5.62 5.76
CA LYS A 392 46.74 -6.23 5.56
C LYS A 392 46.63 -7.72 5.15
N LYS A 393 47.42 -8.08 4.13
CA LYS A 393 47.49 -9.40 3.46
C LYS A 393 47.88 -10.54 4.42
N ARG A 394 47.33 -11.73 4.18
CA ARG A 394 48.11 -12.98 3.99
C ARG A 394 47.39 -13.90 2.99
N LYS A 395 48.09 -14.23 1.90
CA LYS A 395 47.68 -15.26 0.93
C LYS A 395 47.66 -16.62 1.64
N LEU A 396 46.52 -17.30 1.63
CA LEU A 396 46.47 -18.76 1.66
C LEU A 396 45.52 -19.17 0.54
N GLY A 397 46.08 -19.80 -0.49
CA GLY A 397 45.33 -20.27 -1.65
C GLY A 397 44.45 -21.44 -1.25
N ILE A 398 43.15 -21.22 -1.22
CA ILE A 398 42.15 -22.28 -1.32
C ILE A 398 41.42 -21.96 -2.62
N HIS A 399 41.52 -22.85 -3.60
CA HIS A 399 40.75 -22.78 -4.83
C HIS A 399 39.27 -22.86 -4.44
N THR A 400 38.58 -21.71 -4.46
CA THR A 400 37.12 -21.67 -4.38
C THR A 400 36.59 -22.28 -5.67
N VAL A 401 36.16 -23.54 -5.60
CA VAL A 401 35.24 -24.09 -6.59
C VAL A 401 33.90 -23.39 -6.39
N SER A 402 33.19 -23.19 -7.49
CA SER A 402 32.04 -22.31 -7.73
C SER A 402 31.03 -22.13 -6.58
N HIS A 403 30.51 -20.90 -6.45
CA HIS A 403 29.26 -20.41 -5.82
C HIS A 403 28.65 -21.04 -4.53
N TYR A 404 29.23 -22.05 -3.88
CA TYR A 404 28.74 -22.67 -2.63
C TYR A 404 29.20 -21.95 -1.37
N THR A 405 28.31 -21.88 -0.38
CA THR A 405 28.70 -21.78 1.03
C THR A 405 28.76 -23.18 1.64
N PHE A 406 29.76 -23.46 2.48
CA PHE A 406 29.83 -24.70 3.25
C PHE A 406 29.39 -24.43 4.69
N THR A 407 28.68 -25.36 5.31
CA THR A 407 28.32 -25.26 6.74
C THR A 407 29.59 -25.22 7.60
N ASN A 408 29.52 -24.51 8.74
CA ASN A 408 30.71 -24.23 9.56
C ASN A 408 31.42 -25.53 9.99
N GLY A 409 32.70 -25.66 9.65
CA GLY A 409 33.49 -26.87 9.89
C GLY A 409 33.53 -27.87 8.73
N MET A 410 32.80 -27.64 7.63
CA MET A 410 32.65 -28.58 6.51
C MET A 410 32.32 -30.01 6.99
N PRO A 411 31.23 -30.19 7.75
CA PRO A 411 30.82 -31.50 8.21
C PRO A 411 30.63 -32.44 7.01
N LYS A 412 31.20 -33.62 7.12
CA LYS A 412 31.18 -34.67 6.11
C LYS A 412 30.89 -35.99 6.82
N TRP A 413 30.25 -36.91 6.13
CA TRP A 413 30.23 -38.29 6.60
C TRP A 413 31.66 -38.82 6.70
N ASP A 414 31.90 -39.68 7.69
CA ASP A 414 33.17 -40.39 7.83
C ASP A 414 33.69 -40.93 6.49
N ALA A 415 34.99 -40.79 6.24
CA ALA A 415 35.60 -41.13 4.96
C ALA A 415 35.51 -42.64 4.59
N SER A 416 35.17 -43.50 5.54
CA SER A 416 34.89 -44.92 5.30
C SER A 416 33.40 -45.22 5.12
N LYS A 417 32.51 -44.32 5.58
CA LYS A 417 31.05 -44.46 5.44
C LYS A 417 30.64 -44.05 4.03
N ARG A 418 30.41 -45.04 3.17
CA ARG A 418 29.95 -44.84 1.78
C ARG A 418 28.54 -45.37 1.54
N ARG A 419 28.10 -46.32 2.35
CA ARG A 419 26.71 -46.81 2.34
C ARG A 419 25.92 -46.14 3.44
N LEU A 420 24.90 -45.38 3.07
CA LEU A 420 24.00 -44.68 3.97
C LEU A 420 22.60 -45.32 3.88
N THR A 421 22.04 -45.69 5.02
CA THR A 421 20.66 -46.20 5.09
C THR A 421 19.70 -45.10 5.47
N TYR A 422 18.49 -45.12 4.91
CA TYR A 422 17.44 -44.17 5.29
C TYR A 422 16.16 -44.88 5.67
N ARG A 423 15.34 -44.26 6.52
CA ARG A 423 14.00 -44.74 6.89
C ARG A 423 12.99 -43.61 6.92
N PHE A 424 11.71 -43.97 6.82
CA PHE A 424 10.60 -43.03 6.97
C PHE A 424 9.99 -43.10 8.37
N LYS A 425 9.89 -41.96 9.04
CA LYS A 425 9.28 -41.84 10.36
C LYS A 425 8.54 -40.51 10.49
N SER A 426 7.41 -40.41 9.80
CA SER A 426 6.57 -39.22 9.87
C SER A 426 5.76 -39.17 11.16
N ALA A 427 5.68 -37.99 11.79
CA ALA A 427 4.73 -37.74 12.86
C ALA A 427 3.29 -37.53 12.31
N VAL A 428 3.18 -37.08 11.06
CA VAL A 428 1.91 -36.83 10.37
C VAL A 428 1.93 -37.44 8.97
N GLN A 429 0.86 -38.12 8.57
CA GLN A 429 0.71 -38.56 7.18
C GLN A 429 0.11 -37.42 6.34
N VAL A 430 0.84 -36.98 5.31
CA VAL A 430 0.44 -35.87 4.43
C VAL A 430 0.27 -36.33 2.99
N VAL A 431 1.26 -37.05 2.47
CA VAL A 431 1.25 -37.68 1.15
C VAL A 431 1.13 -39.20 1.26
N GLY A 432 0.84 -39.88 0.15
CA GLY A 432 0.92 -41.33 0.07
C GLY A 432 2.34 -41.82 0.41
N LEU A 433 2.46 -42.90 1.18
CA LEU A 433 3.78 -43.44 1.55
C LEU A 433 4.58 -43.88 0.32
N ASP A 434 3.91 -44.42 -0.70
CA ASP A 434 4.53 -44.82 -1.96
C ASP A 434 5.06 -43.62 -2.76
N ASP A 435 4.32 -42.49 -2.76
CA ASP A 435 4.76 -41.25 -3.40
C ASP A 435 6.01 -40.68 -2.70
N LEU A 436 6.01 -40.65 -1.35
CA LEU A 436 7.16 -40.24 -0.55
C LEU A 436 8.38 -41.14 -0.79
N ARG A 437 8.18 -42.45 -0.77
CA ARG A 437 9.22 -43.45 -1.05
C ARG A 437 9.81 -43.24 -2.45
N SER A 438 8.96 -43.10 -3.46
CA SER A 438 9.36 -42.92 -4.85
C SER A 438 10.14 -41.62 -5.07
N ALA A 439 9.65 -40.51 -4.50
CA ALA A 439 10.32 -39.21 -4.57
C ALA A 439 11.70 -39.24 -3.90
N CYS A 440 11.80 -39.73 -2.66
CA CYS A 440 13.07 -39.82 -1.95
C CYS A 440 14.05 -40.80 -2.61
N ALA A 441 13.58 -41.96 -3.08
CA ALA A 441 14.43 -42.92 -3.79
C ALA A 441 15.03 -42.30 -5.07
N SER A 442 14.21 -41.57 -5.83
CA SER A 442 14.66 -40.86 -7.04
C SER A 442 15.64 -39.74 -6.71
N ALA A 443 15.44 -39.04 -5.59
CA ALA A 443 16.35 -37.99 -5.14
C ALA A 443 17.70 -38.52 -4.67
N PHE A 444 17.71 -39.59 -3.86
CA PHE A 444 18.93 -40.29 -3.46
C PHE A 444 19.69 -40.85 -4.66
N LYS A 445 18.98 -41.42 -5.65
CA LYS A 445 19.58 -41.95 -6.86
C LYS A 445 20.39 -40.88 -7.61
N ARG A 446 19.87 -39.66 -7.72
CA ARG A 446 20.58 -38.55 -8.38
C ARG A 446 21.88 -38.20 -7.70
N TRP A 447 21.88 -38.09 -6.37
CA TRP A 447 23.11 -37.83 -5.61
C TRP A 447 24.09 -39.01 -5.66
N GLN A 448 23.59 -40.24 -5.65
CA GLN A 448 24.41 -41.45 -5.81
C GLN A 448 25.10 -41.50 -7.18
N ASP A 449 24.46 -41.01 -8.24
CA ASP A 449 25.04 -41.02 -9.60
C ASP A 449 26.23 -40.08 -9.78
N VAL A 450 26.39 -39.09 -8.90
CA VAL A 450 27.44 -38.06 -9.00
C VAL A 450 28.38 -38.03 -7.79
N SER A 451 28.25 -38.97 -6.86
CA SER A 451 29.04 -39.03 -5.62
C SER A 451 29.56 -40.43 -5.33
N VAL A 452 30.30 -40.56 -4.22
CA VAL A 452 30.85 -41.84 -3.74
C VAL A 452 29.85 -42.64 -2.90
N PHE A 453 28.65 -42.10 -2.65
CA PHE A 453 27.67 -42.70 -1.75
C PHE A 453 26.72 -43.67 -2.46
N THR A 454 26.29 -44.69 -1.72
CA THR A 454 25.16 -45.54 -2.09
C THR A 454 24.08 -45.45 -1.02
N PHE A 455 22.82 -45.38 -1.42
CA PHE A 455 21.69 -45.26 -0.51
C PHE A 455 20.79 -46.49 -0.56
N GLU A 456 20.27 -46.89 0.61
CA GLU A 456 19.39 -48.05 0.75
C GLU A 456 18.30 -47.75 1.78
N GLU A 457 17.03 -48.01 1.44
CA GLU A 457 15.95 -47.94 2.43
C GLU A 457 16.14 -49.08 3.45
N ALA A 458 16.19 -48.74 4.73
CA ALA A 458 16.27 -49.74 5.79
C ALA A 458 14.99 -50.61 5.81
N PRO A 459 15.09 -51.89 6.16
CA PRO A 459 13.92 -52.76 6.29
C PRO A 459 12.86 -52.15 7.21
N GLU A 460 11.58 -52.35 6.87
CA GLU A 460 10.47 -51.85 7.66
C GLU A 460 10.56 -52.30 9.13
N GLY A 461 10.39 -51.37 10.07
CA GLY A 461 10.54 -51.64 11.51
C GLY A 461 11.97 -51.62 12.05
N SER A 462 12.98 -51.29 11.22
CA SER A 462 14.36 -51.10 11.69
C SER A 462 14.45 -50.03 12.77
N ALA A 463 15.13 -50.34 13.88
CA ALA A 463 15.26 -49.47 15.05
C ALA A 463 16.19 -48.26 14.80
N GLU A 464 17.12 -48.36 13.86
CA GLU A 464 18.09 -47.31 13.50
C GLU A 464 18.33 -47.26 11.98
N ALA A 465 18.61 -46.05 11.47
CA ALA A 465 19.09 -45.78 10.11
C ALA A 465 20.02 -44.57 10.16
N ASP A 466 20.92 -44.41 9.19
CA ASP A 466 21.80 -43.23 9.12
C ASP A 466 21.00 -41.94 8.88
N ILE A 467 19.88 -42.04 8.16
CA ILE A 467 19.00 -40.93 7.80
C ILE A 467 17.55 -41.23 8.19
N GLU A 468 16.87 -40.28 8.85
CA GLU A 468 15.45 -40.33 9.19
C GLU A 468 14.69 -39.22 8.46
N ILE A 469 13.72 -39.62 7.65
CA ILE A 469 12.90 -38.72 6.82
C ILE A 469 11.46 -38.73 7.32
N GLY A 470 10.85 -37.57 7.52
CA GLY A 470 9.46 -37.54 7.96
C GLY A 470 8.79 -36.18 7.84
N PHE A 471 7.46 -36.18 7.95
CA PHE A 471 6.62 -34.99 8.03
C PHE A 471 6.31 -34.62 9.47
N TYR A 472 6.48 -33.34 9.81
CA TYR A 472 6.25 -32.78 11.14
C TYR A 472 5.54 -31.43 11.05
N ARG A 473 4.88 -30.99 12.13
CA ARG A 473 4.22 -29.67 12.22
C ARG A 473 4.83 -28.86 13.35
N GLY A 474 4.93 -27.55 13.16
CA GLY A 474 5.30 -26.61 14.21
C GLY A 474 6.55 -27.02 15.01
N ASP A 475 6.47 -26.94 16.34
CA ASP A 475 7.50 -27.49 17.23
C ASP A 475 7.45 -29.03 17.24
N HIS A 476 8.56 -29.65 16.84
CA HIS A 476 8.71 -31.10 16.77
C HIS A 476 9.98 -31.60 17.49
N GLY A 477 10.49 -30.81 18.46
CA GLY A 477 11.47 -31.27 19.44
C GLY A 477 12.94 -31.24 19.00
N ASP A 478 13.24 -30.72 17.81
CA ASP A 478 14.61 -30.59 17.27
C ASP A 478 15.18 -29.15 17.38
N GLY A 479 14.39 -28.23 17.93
CA GLY A 479 14.73 -26.80 18.07
C GLY A 479 14.64 -25.99 16.76
N SER A 480 14.19 -26.60 15.67
CA SER A 480 13.95 -25.96 14.36
C SER A 480 12.46 -26.01 14.01
N ASN A 481 11.64 -25.22 14.70
CA ASN A 481 10.20 -25.24 14.52
C ASN A 481 9.78 -24.85 13.09
N PHE A 482 8.78 -25.55 12.56
CA PHE A 482 8.11 -25.24 11.29
C PHE A 482 7.13 -24.07 11.42
N ASP A 483 6.91 -23.35 10.31
CA ASP A 483 6.14 -22.11 10.25
C ASP A 483 4.71 -22.27 9.72
N GLY A 484 4.29 -23.49 9.41
CA GLY A 484 2.93 -23.73 8.96
C GLY A 484 2.81 -23.55 7.45
N LYS A 485 1.67 -23.05 6.96
CA LYS A 485 1.52 -22.83 5.52
C LYS A 485 2.36 -21.65 5.04
N PHE A 486 3.09 -21.89 3.96
CA PHE A 486 3.99 -20.96 3.30
C PHE A 486 5.28 -20.70 4.07
N GLY A 487 6.36 -20.43 3.34
CA GLY A 487 7.66 -20.11 3.93
C GLY A 487 8.61 -21.30 3.91
N THR A 488 8.75 -21.98 5.05
CA THR A 488 9.73 -23.07 5.20
C THR A 488 9.15 -24.39 4.70
N LEU A 489 9.69 -24.91 3.59
CA LEU A 489 9.24 -26.18 3.03
C LEU A 489 9.77 -27.38 3.82
N ALA A 490 11.04 -27.33 4.20
CA ALA A 490 11.74 -28.43 4.85
C ALA A 490 13.04 -27.94 5.50
N HIS A 491 13.64 -28.79 6.32
CA HIS A 491 15.04 -28.66 6.68
C HIS A 491 15.70 -30.03 6.86
N ALA A 492 16.99 -30.07 6.60
CA ALA A 492 17.87 -31.16 6.94
C ALA A 492 19.02 -30.72 7.83
N PHE A 493 19.54 -31.68 8.58
CA PHE A 493 20.69 -31.51 9.44
C PHE A 493 21.98 -31.97 8.74
N PRO A 494 23.15 -31.44 9.14
CA PRO A 494 24.42 -31.84 8.56
C PRO A 494 24.70 -33.35 8.74
N PRO A 495 25.70 -33.90 8.02
CA PRO A 495 26.13 -35.29 8.14
C PRO A 495 26.25 -35.80 9.58
N GLU A 496 26.01 -37.10 9.78
CA GLU A 496 26.00 -37.81 11.07
C GLU A 496 24.83 -37.49 12.02
N ASN A 497 24.14 -36.37 11.82
CA ASN A 497 22.86 -36.11 12.50
C ASN A 497 21.69 -36.84 11.80
N GLY A 498 21.66 -36.79 10.47
CA GLY A 498 20.81 -37.69 9.67
C GLY A 498 19.33 -37.31 9.59
N HIS A 499 18.89 -36.21 10.17
CA HIS A 499 17.47 -35.84 10.15
C HIS A 499 17.10 -34.98 8.93
N PHE A 500 16.03 -35.35 8.24
CA PHE A 500 15.38 -34.58 7.17
C PHE A 500 13.88 -34.51 7.45
N HIS A 501 13.41 -33.30 7.75
CA HIS A 501 12.01 -33.04 8.06
C HIS A 501 11.36 -32.21 6.95
N TYR A 502 10.17 -32.63 6.53
CA TYR A 502 9.25 -31.84 5.72
C TYR A 502 8.24 -31.12 6.60
N ASP A 503 7.87 -29.89 6.25
CA ASP A 503 6.74 -29.21 6.88
C ASP A 503 5.41 -29.84 6.41
N ALA A 504 4.68 -30.43 7.35
CA ALA A 504 3.40 -31.08 7.10
C ALA A 504 2.22 -30.11 6.89
N ASP A 505 2.41 -28.82 7.16
CA ASP A 505 1.41 -27.78 6.89
C ASP A 505 1.39 -27.35 5.42
N GLU A 506 2.47 -27.59 4.67
CA GLU A 506 2.57 -27.28 3.25
C GLU A 506 1.72 -28.19 2.35
N SER A 507 1.37 -27.68 1.17
CA SER A 507 0.69 -28.46 0.12
C SER A 507 1.73 -29.18 -0.74
N TRP A 508 1.78 -30.51 -0.65
CA TRP A 508 2.76 -31.34 -1.34
C TRP A 508 2.19 -32.07 -2.54
N SER A 509 2.97 -32.14 -3.62
CA SER A 509 2.64 -32.91 -4.81
C SER A 509 3.89 -33.52 -5.43
N VAL A 510 3.76 -34.70 -6.03
CA VAL A 510 4.80 -35.31 -6.89
C VAL A 510 4.69 -34.84 -8.35
N ASN A 511 3.68 -34.04 -8.67
CA ASN A 511 3.50 -33.41 -9.97
C ASN A 511 2.68 -32.12 -9.77
N PRO A 512 3.25 -31.09 -9.13
CA PRO A 512 2.51 -29.91 -8.73
C PRO A 512 1.88 -29.21 -9.93
N GLN A 513 0.65 -28.74 -9.76
CA GLN A 513 -0.07 -27.94 -10.75
C GLN A 513 -0.40 -26.57 -10.18
N GLY A 514 -0.12 -25.51 -10.93
CA GLY A 514 -0.36 -24.14 -10.47
C GLY A 514 0.71 -23.63 -9.50
N ASP A 515 0.35 -22.66 -8.66
CA ASP A 515 1.26 -21.84 -7.86
C ASP A 515 1.12 -22.03 -6.34
N THR A 516 0.50 -23.13 -5.91
CA THR A 516 0.22 -23.39 -4.48
C THR A 516 0.76 -24.73 -3.96
N GLU A 517 1.29 -25.60 -4.83
CA GLU A 517 1.82 -26.92 -4.46
C GLU A 517 3.35 -26.95 -4.56
N ALA A 518 4.02 -27.47 -3.53
CA ALA A 518 5.47 -27.70 -3.52
C ALA A 518 5.78 -29.07 -4.14
N ASP A 519 6.82 -29.11 -4.97
CA ASP A 519 7.29 -30.35 -5.55
C ASP A 519 8.05 -31.19 -4.52
N LEU A 520 7.46 -32.32 -4.12
CA LEU A 520 8.01 -33.20 -3.08
C LEU A 520 9.43 -33.68 -3.42
N GLU A 521 9.66 -34.05 -4.68
CA GLU A 521 10.95 -34.57 -5.13
C GLU A 521 12.01 -33.46 -5.22
N SER A 522 11.67 -32.27 -5.72
CA SER A 522 12.63 -31.14 -5.78
C SER A 522 13.16 -30.78 -4.38
N VAL A 523 12.26 -30.72 -3.38
CA VAL A 523 12.67 -30.49 -1.99
C VAL A 523 13.50 -31.66 -1.47
N ALA A 524 13.14 -32.91 -1.76
CA ALA A 524 13.96 -34.07 -1.42
C ALA A 524 15.39 -33.97 -1.95
N VAL A 525 15.55 -33.61 -3.23
CA VAL A 525 16.87 -33.47 -3.85
C VAL A 525 17.67 -32.37 -3.14
N HIS A 526 17.06 -31.23 -2.80
CA HIS A 526 17.70 -30.15 -2.07
C HIS A 526 18.18 -30.58 -0.67
N GLU A 527 17.28 -31.11 0.15
CA GLU A 527 17.59 -31.44 1.55
C GLU A 527 18.59 -32.60 1.68
N ILE A 528 18.59 -33.54 0.73
CA ILE A 528 19.62 -34.58 0.69
C ILE A 528 21.01 -33.99 0.44
N GLY A 529 21.12 -32.89 -0.32
CA GLY A 529 22.41 -32.19 -0.46
C GLY A 529 22.95 -31.71 0.90
N HIS A 530 22.09 -31.21 1.78
CA HIS A 530 22.46 -30.85 3.16
C HIS A 530 22.84 -32.05 4.00
N LEU A 531 22.12 -33.17 3.90
CA LEU A 531 22.49 -34.44 4.55
C LEU A 531 23.88 -34.91 4.13
N LEU A 532 24.34 -34.54 2.93
CA LEU A 532 25.68 -34.85 2.42
C LEU A 532 26.73 -33.77 2.75
N GLY A 533 26.33 -32.66 3.35
CA GLY A 533 27.25 -31.60 3.80
C GLY A 533 27.39 -30.41 2.87
N LEU A 534 26.58 -30.33 1.80
CA LEU A 534 26.49 -29.11 0.99
C LEU A 534 25.75 -28.02 1.77
N GLY A 535 26.16 -26.76 1.57
CA GLY A 535 25.33 -25.61 1.94
C GLY A 535 24.60 -25.05 0.72
N HIS A 536 23.98 -23.89 0.88
CA HIS A 536 23.26 -23.26 -0.22
C HIS A 536 24.21 -22.74 -1.32
N SER A 537 23.79 -22.90 -2.57
CA SER A 537 24.40 -22.24 -3.72
C SER A 537 23.83 -20.83 -3.91
N LEU A 538 24.66 -19.93 -4.45
CA LEU A 538 24.23 -18.62 -4.95
C LEU A 538 23.68 -18.68 -6.38
N ASP A 539 23.87 -19.78 -7.11
CA ASP A 539 23.32 -19.98 -8.45
C ASP A 539 21.84 -20.37 -8.35
N GLN A 540 20.95 -19.50 -8.84
CA GLN A 540 19.50 -19.73 -8.80
C GLN A 540 19.04 -20.97 -9.57
N SER A 541 19.83 -21.41 -10.56
CA SER A 541 19.53 -22.61 -11.34
C SER A 541 19.84 -23.90 -10.59
N ALA A 542 20.83 -23.86 -9.67
CA ALA A 542 21.25 -25.01 -8.88
C ALA A 542 20.13 -25.55 -8.00
N ILE A 543 20.15 -26.86 -7.72
CA ILE A 543 19.17 -27.43 -6.79
C ILE A 543 19.41 -26.94 -5.38
N MET A 544 20.67 -26.72 -5.00
CA MET A 544 21.04 -26.17 -3.70
C MET A 544 20.78 -24.65 -3.57
N PHE A 545 20.14 -24.00 -4.54
CA PHE A 545 19.60 -22.67 -4.31
C PHE A 545 18.51 -22.73 -3.23
N LYS A 546 18.61 -21.87 -2.22
CA LYS A 546 17.73 -21.85 -1.05
C LYS A 546 16.23 -21.76 -1.33
N GLY A 547 15.81 -21.16 -2.46
CA GLY A 547 14.41 -20.95 -2.82
C GLY A 547 13.92 -21.96 -3.85
N ILE A 548 12.77 -22.57 -3.59
CA ILE A 548 12.10 -23.51 -4.52
C ILE A 548 10.65 -23.04 -4.69
N PRO A 549 10.35 -22.22 -5.72
CA PRO A 549 9.01 -21.68 -5.93
C PRO A 549 7.94 -22.77 -6.02
N TYR A 550 6.72 -22.50 -5.52
CA TYR A 550 5.59 -23.38 -5.75
C TYR A 550 5.34 -23.60 -7.25
N GLY A 551 4.93 -24.82 -7.61
CA GLY A 551 4.76 -25.24 -9.00
C GLY A 551 6.07 -25.50 -9.76
N ALA A 552 7.23 -25.12 -9.21
CA ALA A 552 8.51 -25.37 -9.87
C ALA A 552 8.94 -26.82 -9.67
N ILE A 553 9.26 -27.48 -10.77
CA ILE A 553 9.87 -28.81 -10.79
C ILE A 553 11.37 -28.63 -11.06
N LYS A 554 12.18 -28.64 -10.00
CA LYS A 554 13.65 -28.54 -10.03
C LYS A 554 14.27 -29.84 -9.53
N ARG A 555 14.32 -30.87 -10.36
CA ARG A 555 14.82 -32.20 -9.94
C ARG A 555 16.22 -32.52 -10.45
N ASP A 556 16.75 -31.74 -11.39
CA ASP A 556 18.03 -32.02 -12.03
C ASP A 556 19.18 -31.30 -11.33
N LEU A 557 20.24 -32.06 -11.02
CA LEU A 557 21.50 -31.50 -10.49
C LEU A 557 22.17 -30.65 -11.57
N GLN A 558 22.48 -29.40 -11.23
CA GLN A 558 23.21 -28.51 -12.13
C GLN A 558 24.72 -28.71 -12.00
N PRO A 559 25.53 -28.20 -12.93
CA PRO A 559 26.98 -28.31 -12.86
C PRO A 559 27.58 -27.79 -11.55
N ASP A 560 26.95 -26.80 -10.92
CA ASP A 560 27.35 -26.29 -9.61
C ASP A 560 27.20 -27.39 -8.54
N ASP A 561 26.02 -28.02 -8.45
CA ASP A 561 25.72 -29.08 -7.46
C ASP A 561 26.68 -30.26 -7.56
N ILE A 562 26.98 -30.67 -8.80
CA ILE A 562 27.90 -31.77 -9.08
C ILE A 562 29.33 -31.42 -8.64
N GLN A 563 29.80 -30.22 -8.95
CA GLN A 563 31.13 -29.77 -8.54
C GLN A 563 31.23 -29.63 -7.02
N GLY A 564 30.19 -29.14 -6.37
CA GLY A 564 30.12 -29.00 -4.92
C GLY A 564 30.27 -30.34 -4.20
N ILE A 565 29.48 -31.36 -4.59
CA ILE A 565 29.54 -32.67 -3.93
C ILE A 565 30.85 -33.40 -4.22
N GLN A 566 31.36 -33.27 -5.44
CA GLN A 566 32.66 -33.83 -5.81
C GLN A 566 33.77 -33.19 -4.98
N ALA A 567 33.81 -31.86 -4.85
CA ALA A 567 34.82 -31.19 -4.03
C ALA A 567 34.81 -31.60 -2.55
N LEU A 568 33.67 -32.06 -2.03
CA LEU A 568 33.58 -32.58 -0.66
C LEU A 568 34.14 -34.01 -0.51
N TYR A 569 33.98 -34.89 -1.49
CA TYR A 569 34.23 -36.33 -1.33
C TYR A 569 35.14 -36.98 -2.39
N SER A 570 35.68 -36.20 -3.33
CA SER A 570 36.66 -36.63 -4.33
C SER A 570 38.03 -36.92 -3.75
#